data_AF-A0A7J4KXJ6-F1
#
_entry.id   AF-A0A7J4KXJ6-F1
#
_cell.length_a   1.000
_cell.length_b   1.000
_cell.length_c   1.000
_cell.angle_alpha   90.00
_cell.angle_beta   90.00
_cell.angle_gamma   90.00
#
_symmetry.space_group_name_H-M   'P 1'
#
loop_
_entity.id
_entity.type
_entity.pdbx_description
1 polymer ?
#
loop_
_entity_poly.entity_id
_entity_poly.type
_entity_poly.pdbx_seq_one_letter_code
_entity_poly.pdbx_strand_id
1 'polypeptide(L)'
;MEEEIIAAGIHQALKRGEPLNRAIQSFINAGYSREAVDKAVKLVNSSQDLSLYTPLIPAARPGMKLQPDLPPGFAPASQPQRQGIQGTGRGAGSAERGQGQMQNQGIKKKRKSHLGLWLLVILIILITVAVNAFLVWKFLLNR
;
A
#
# COMPACT_ATOMS: atom_id res chain seq x y z
N MET A 1 -8.70 -13.16 17.38
CA MET A 1 -9.94 -12.84 16.64
C MET A 1 -9.69 -11.80 15.55
N GLU A 2 -9.16 -10.62 15.88
CA GLU A 2 -8.92 -9.57 14.87
C GLU A 2 -7.95 -10.00 13.74
N GLU A 3 -6.86 -10.67 14.09
CA GLU A 3 -5.86 -11.18 13.14
C GLU A 3 -6.46 -12.14 12.08
N GLU A 4 -7.47 -12.92 12.45
CA GLU A 4 -8.12 -13.90 11.58
C GLU A 4 -9.08 -13.23 10.57
N ILE A 5 -9.79 -12.19 11.00
CA ILE A 5 -10.64 -11.37 10.15
C ILE A 5 -9.78 -10.65 9.10
N ILE A 6 -8.64 -10.10 9.52
CA ILE A 6 -7.68 -9.47 8.63
C ILE A 6 -7.11 -10.50 7.64
N ALA A 7 -6.74 -11.69 8.11
CA ALA A 7 -6.20 -12.75 7.25
C ALA A 7 -7.22 -13.18 6.18
N ALA A 8 -8.49 -13.37 6.55
CA ALA A 8 -9.57 -13.68 5.61
C ALA A 8 -9.76 -12.58 4.56
N GLY A 9 -9.71 -11.30 5.00
CA GLY A 9 -9.82 -10.15 4.09
C GLY A 9 -8.62 -10.02 3.14
N ILE A 10 -7.39 -10.23 3.61
CA ILE A 10 -6.18 -10.26 2.77
C ILE A 10 -6.29 -11.39 1.74
N HIS A 11 -6.68 -12.58 2.18
CA HIS A 11 -6.86 -13.73 1.29
C HIS A 11 -7.92 -13.47 0.20
N GLN A 12 -9.02 -12.80 0.54
CA GLN A 12 -10.03 -12.42 -0.45
C GLN A 12 -9.51 -11.37 -1.45
N ALA A 13 -8.71 -10.40 -1.01
CA ALA A 13 -8.08 -9.42 -1.90
C ALA A 13 -7.10 -10.10 -2.87
N LEU A 14 -6.29 -11.06 -2.39
CA LEU A 14 -5.39 -11.84 -3.24
C LEU A 14 -6.17 -12.67 -4.27
N LYS A 15 -7.28 -13.31 -3.88
CA LYS A 15 -8.16 -14.05 -4.82
C LYS A 15 -8.73 -13.17 -5.93
N ARG A 16 -8.89 -11.86 -5.70
CA ARG A 16 -9.33 -10.88 -6.71
C ARG A 16 -8.19 -10.39 -7.62
N GLY A 17 -6.96 -10.87 -7.39
CA GLY A 17 -5.77 -10.44 -8.12
C GLY A 17 -5.15 -9.14 -7.61
N GLU A 18 -5.52 -8.68 -6.41
CA GLU A 18 -4.82 -7.54 -5.80
C GLU A 18 -3.43 -7.98 -5.29
N PRO A 19 -2.39 -7.16 -5.49
CA PRO A 19 -1.07 -7.49 -4.96
C PRO A 19 -1.08 -7.39 -3.43
N LEU A 20 -0.37 -8.30 -2.76
CA LEU A 20 -0.31 -8.40 -1.29
C LEU A 20 -0.02 -7.06 -0.60
N ASN A 21 0.94 -6.29 -1.12
CA ASN A 21 1.28 -4.97 -0.57
C ASN A 21 0.10 -3.99 -0.59
N ARG A 22 -0.77 -4.06 -1.59
CA ARG A 22 -1.96 -3.20 -1.68
C ARG A 22 -3.01 -3.63 -0.66
N ALA A 23 -3.23 -4.94 -0.51
CA ALA A 23 -4.12 -5.48 0.51
C ALA A 23 -3.66 -5.05 1.92
N ILE A 24 -2.39 -5.26 2.25
CA ILE A 24 -1.77 -4.84 3.53
C ILE A 24 -2.01 -3.34 3.78
N GLN A 25 -1.75 -2.51 2.78
CA GLN A 25 -1.89 -1.06 2.91
C GLN A 25 -3.35 -0.64 3.16
N SER A 26 -4.33 -1.32 2.56
CA SER A 26 -5.75 -1.08 2.81
C SER A 26 -6.12 -1.33 4.28
N PHE A 27 -5.60 -2.39 4.91
CA PHE A 27 -5.82 -2.65 6.33
C PHE A 27 -5.12 -1.63 7.23
N ILE A 28 -3.87 -1.25 6.92
CA ILE A 28 -3.18 -0.19 7.67
C ILE A 28 -3.96 1.14 7.58
N ASN A 29 -4.49 1.47 6.41
CA ASN A 29 -5.28 2.69 6.21
C ASN A 29 -6.66 2.62 6.89
N ALA A 30 -7.20 1.42 7.09
CA ALA A 30 -8.44 1.19 7.83
C ALA A 30 -8.27 1.29 9.36
N GLY A 31 -7.04 1.52 9.85
CA GLY A 31 -6.75 1.72 11.27
C GLY A 31 -6.25 0.48 12.00
N TYR A 32 -6.03 -0.64 11.31
CA TYR A 32 -5.46 -1.84 11.91
C TYR A 32 -3.99 -1.64 12.28
N SER A 33 -3.56 -2.23 13.39
CA SER A 33 -2.15 -2.17 13.82
C SER A 33 -1.25 -2.92 12.85
N ARG A 34 -0.02 -2.41 12.66
CA ARG A 34 0.95 -3.06 11.77
C ARG A 34 1.30 -4.46 12.27
N GLU A 35 1.39 -4.67 13.58
CA GLU A 35 1.70 -5.99 14.13
C GLU A 35 0.58 -7.01 13.83
N ALA A 36 -0.69 -6.61 13.92
CA ALA A 36 -1.82 -7.48 13.62
C ALA A 36 -1.87 -7.85 12.13
N VAL A 37 -1.64 -6.87 11.24
CA VAL A 37 -1.58 -7.10 9.79
C VAL A 37 -0.42 -8.02 9.41
N ASP A 38 0.77 -7.81 9.99
CA ASP A 38 1.94 -8.66 9.70
C ASP A 38 1.74 -10.11 10.16
N LYS A 39 1.10 -10.32 11.31
CA LYS A 39 0.72 -11.68 11.76
C LYS A 39 -0.32 -12.31 10.84
N ALA A 40 -1.32 -11.55 10.40
CA ALA A 40 -2.33 -12.01 9.45
C ALA A 40 -1.71 -12.42 8.10
N VAL A 41 -0.73 -11.67 7.60
CA VAL A 41 0.01 -12.01 6.37
C VAL A 41 0.76 -13.33 6.53
N LYS A 42 1.40 -13.55 7.68
CA LYS A 42 2.07 -14.83 7.98
C LYS A 42 1.09 -16.00 7.95
N LEU A 43 -0.11 -15.84 8.52
CA LEU A 43 -1.15 -16.87 8.51
C LEU A 43 -1.61 -17.20 7.08
N VAL A 44 -1.78 -16.19 6.23
CA VAL A 44 -2.17 -16.38 4.82
C VAL A 44 -1.06 -17.11 4.03
N ASN A 45 0.21 -16.75 4.24
CA ASN A 45 1.33 -17.41 3.58
C ASN A 45 1.53 -18.85 4.06
N SER A 46 1.45 -19.09 5.38
CA SER A 46 1.52 -20.44 5.95
C SER A 46 0.38 -21.34 5.46
N SER A 47 -0.75 -20.75 5.06
CA SER A 47 -1.90 -21.48 4.51
C SER A 47 -1.80 -21.68 2.98
N GLN A 48 -0.96 -20.91 2.28
CA GLN A 48 -0.72 -21.03 0.83
C GLN A 48 0.35 -22.06 0.46
N ASP A 49 1.24 -22.44 1.38
CA ASP A 49 2.28 -23.45 1.12
C ASP A 49 1.74 -24.87 0.85
N LEU A 50 0.43 -25.09 0.96
CA LEU A 50 -0.23 -26.37 0.64
C LEU A 50 -0.93 -26.40 -0.72
N SER A 51 -0.96 -25.30 -1.48
CA SER A 51 -1.62 -25.30 -2.79
C SER A 51 -1.05 -24.21 -3.70
N LEU A 52 -0.52 -24.64 -4.86
CA LEU A 52 -0.16 -23.85 -6.05
C LEU A 52 1.33 -23.62 -6.27
N TYR A 53 2.03 -24.72 -6.58
CA TYR A 53 3.05 -24.69 -7.63
C TYR A 53 2.34 -24.59 -8.99
N THR A 54 1.94 -23.37 -9.38
CA THR A 54 1.57 -23.09 -10.77
C THR A 54 2.29 -21.80 -11.19
N PRO A 55 3.31 -21.88 -12.06
CA PRO A 55 4.00 -20.69 -12.54
C PRO A 55 3.00 -19.88 -13.39
N LEU A 56 2.68 -18.66 -12.95
CA LEU A 56 1.93 -17.70 -13.75
C LEU A 56 2.79 -17.27 -14.94
N ILE A 57 2.45 -17.80 -16.12
CA ILE A 57 2.88 -17.27 -17.42
C ILE A 57 2.36 -15.82 -17.51
N PRO A 58 3.20 -14.82 -17.82
CA PRO A 58 2.74 -13.45 -18.04
C PRO A 58 1.86 -13.41 -19.29
N ALA A 59 0.55 -13.18 -19.12
CA ALA A 59 -0.34 -12.90 -20.24
C ALA A 59 0.06 -11.55 -20.85
N ALA A 60 0.70 -11.60 -22.02
CA ALA A 60 0.92 -10.44 -22.87
C ALA A 60 -0.44 -9.79 -23.18
N ARG A 61 -0.58 -8.51 -22.86
CA ARG A 61 -1.77 -7.72 -23.20
C ARG A 61 -1.83 -7.52 -24.72
N PRO A 62 -2.86 -8.01 -25.45
CA PRO A 62 -3.12 -7.56 -26.80
C PRO A 62 -3.83 -6.21 -26.69
N GLY A 63 -3.25 -5.16 -27.26
CA GLY A 63 -3.95 -3.91 -27.48
C GLY A 63 -5.15 -4.15 -28.40
N MET A 64 -6.37 -4.00 -27.88
CA MET A 64 -7.57 -3.79 -28.68
C MET A 64 -8.19 -2.46 -28.28
N LYS A 65 -7.90 -1.44 -29.09
CA LYS A 65 -8.78 -0.28 -29.24
C LYS A 65 -10.11 -0.79 -29.80
N LEU A 66 -11.12 -0.91 -28.95
CA LEU A 66 -12.50 -0.99 -29.40
C LEU A 66 -13.07 0.43 -29.39
N GLN A 67 -13.05 1.06 -30.57
CA GLN A 67 -13.94 2.17 -30.87
C GLN A 67 -15.36 1.60 -30.98
N PRO A 68 -16.35 2.13 -30.25
CA PRO A 68 -17.75 1.93 -30.61
C PRO A 68 -18.12 2.99 -31.65
N ASP A 69 -18.24 2.55 -32.91
CA ASP A 69 -19.01 3.25 -33.93
C ASP A 69 -20.49 3.20 -33.54
N LEU A 70 -21.08 4.34 -33.18
CA LEU A 70 -22.51 4.47 -32.88
C LEU A 70 -23.17 5.35 -33.96
N PRO A 71 -24.15 4.84 -34.73
CA PRO A 71 -24.90 5.65 -35.69
C PRO A 71 -25.90 6.61 -35.00
N PRO A 72 -26.27 7.72 -35.66
CA PRO A 72 -27.06 8.79 -35.05
C PRO A 72 -28.55 8.47 -35.12
N GLY A 73 -29.27 8.81 -34.04
CA GLY A 73 -30.71 8.99 -34.06
C GLY A 73 -31.48 7.80 -33.48
N PHE A 74 -32.05 8.02 -32.30
CA PHE A 74 -33.47 7.82 -31.95
C PHE A 74 -33.58 8.02 -30.42
N ALA A 75 -33.99 9.21 -30.00
CA ALA A 75 -34.65 9.42 -28.71
C ALA A 75 -36.15 9.04 -28.85
N PRO A 76 -36.99 8.95 -27.80
CA PRO A 76 -36.78 9.33 -26.39
C PRO A 76 -37.36 8.35 -25.33
N ALA A 77 -36.96 8.51 -24.07
CA ALA A 77 -37.84 8.23 -22.92
C ALA A 77 -37.46 9.12 -21.72
N SER A 78 -38.42 9.96 -21.36
CA SER A 78 -38.41 11.02 -20.37
C SER A 78 -38.36 10.53 -18.91
N GLN A 79 -37.64 11.24 -18.05
CA GLN A 79 -37.84 11.32 -16.59
C GLN A 79 -37.18 12.61 -16.04
N PRO A 80 -37.62 13.15 -14.89
CA PRO A 80 -38.37 14.41 -14.86
C PRO A 80 -37.57 15.65 -14.42
N GLN A 81 -38.04 16.79 -14.92
CA GLN A 81 -37.69 18.15 -14.48
C GLN A 81 -37.75 18.31 -12.95
N ARG A 82 -36.66 18.79 -12.36
CA ARG A 82 -36.74 19.79 -11.29
C ARG A 82 -36.16 21.10 -11.82
N GLN A 83 -37.03 22.11 -11.83
CA GLN A 83 -36.79 23.49 -12.21
C GLN A 83 -35.99 24.25 -11.14
N GLY A 84 -35.26 25.28 -11.59
CA GLY A 84 -34.75 26.41 -10.81
C GLY A 84 -33.32 26.19 -10.30
N ILE A 85 -32.33 27.05 -10.55
CA ILE A 85 -32.37 28.50 -10.66
C ILE A 85 -31.37 28.99 -11.73
N GLN A 86 -31.87 29.94 -12.49
CA GLN A 86 -31.24 30.67 -13.58
C GLN A 86 -30.20 31.65 -13.01
N GLY A 87 -28.94 31.52 -13.44
CA GLY A 87 -27.86 32.45 -13.17
C GLY A 87 -27.08 32.69 -14.46
N THR A 88 -27.47 33.75 -15.16
CA THR A 88 -26.96 34.28 -16.42
C THR A 88 -25.46 34.62 -16.35
N GLY A 89 -24.67 34.18 -17.33
CA GLY A 89 -23.24 34.50 -17.40
C GLY A 89 -22.55 33.99 -18.65
N ARG A 90 -22.89 34.59 -19.78
CA ARG A 90 -22.35 34.43 -21.14
C ARG A 90 -20.81 34.47 -21.19
N GLY A 91 -20.20 33.48 -21.83
CA GLY A 91 -18.76 33.48 -22.14
C GLY A 91 -18.33 32.23 -22.89
N ALA A 92 -18.60 32.19 -24.20
CA ALA A 92 -18.04 31.21 -25.11
C ALA A 92 -16.52 31.44 -25.22
N GLY A 93 -15.73 30.39 -25.00
CA GLY A 93 -14.30 30.45 -25.16
C GLY A 93 -13.66 29.10 -24.87
N SER A 94 -13.24 28.44 -25.95
CA SER A 94 -12.10 27.53 -25.97
C SER A 94 -12.28 26.16 -25.31
N ALA A 95 -12.48 25.18 -26.18
CA ALA A 95 -11.96 23.84 -26.00
C ALA A 95 -10.47 23.90 -25.67
N GLU A 96 -10.10 23.60 -24.42
CA GLU A 96 -8.75 23.18 -24.09
C GLU A 96 -8.80 21.82 -23.40
N ARG A 97 -8.18 20.86 -24.08
CA ARG A 97 -7.69 19.60 -23.56
C ARG A 97 -6.73 19.88 -22.39
N GLY A 98 -7.26 19.95 -21.17
CA GLY A 98 -6.49 19.80 -19.95
C GLY A 98 -6.29 18.32 -19.66
N GLN A 99 -5.19 17.78 -20.17
CA GLN A 99 -4.67 16.45 -19.84
C GLN A 99 -4.74 16.17 -18.34
N GLY A 100 -5.02 14.91 -18.00
CA GLY A 100 -4.99 14.44 -16.63
C GLY A 100 -3.71 14.87 -15.93
N GLN A 101 -3.85 15.72 -14.92
CA GLN A 101 -2.88 15.73 -13.84
C GLN A 101 -3.06 14.40 -13.10
N MET A 102 -2.38 13.37 -13.60
CA MET A 102 -1.79 12.39 -12.70
C MET A 102 -0.97 13.22 -11.73
N GLN A 103 -1.54 13.47 -10.55
CA GLN A 103 -0.87 14.06 -9.43
C GLN A 103 0.30 13.12 -9.17
N ASN A 104 1.47 13.49 -9.70
CA ASN A 104 2.74 12.88 -9.42
C ASN A 104 2.99 13.18 -7.95
N GLN A 105 2.36 12.38 -7.08
CA GLN A 105 2.63 12.35 -5.66
C GLN A 105 4.06 11.90 -5.58
N GLY A 106 4.98 12.88 -5.60
CA GLY A 106 6.39 12.67 -5.41
C GLY A 106 6.53 11.79 -4.19
N ILE A 107 6.89 10.54 -4.41
CA ILE A 107 7.10 9.56 -3.37
C ILE A 107 8.20 10.17 -2.51
N LYS A 108 7.80 10.83 -1.41
CA LYS A 108 8.73 11.35 -0.42
C LYS A 108 9.45 10.12 0.11
N LYS A 109 10.62 9.84 -0.47
CA LYS A 109 11.52 8.76 -0.04
C LYS A 109 11.71 8.95 1.45
N LYS A 110 11.02 8.11 2.23
CA LYS A 110 11.10 8.08 3.68
C LYS A 110 12.56 7.77 3.97
N ARG A 111 13.35 8.78 4.32
CA ARG A 111 14.76 8.61 4.67
C ARG A 111 14.78 7.63 5.83
N LYS A 112 15.29 6.42 5.59
CA LYS A 112 15.48 5.42 6.63
C LYS A 112 16.46 6.05 7.61
N SER A 113 15.96 6.53 8.74
CA SER A 113 16.80 7.10 9.79
C SER A 113 17.63 5.97 10.35
N HIS A 114 18.94 6.00 10.12
CA HIS A 114 19.89 5.05 10.69
C HIS A 114 20.07 5.23 12.21
N LEU A 115 19.21 6.01 12.87
CA LEU A 115 19.26 6.32 14.29
C LEU A 115 19.24 5.06 15.15
N GLY A 116 18.40 4.07 14.80
CA GLY A 116 18.35 2.79 15.51
C GLY A 116 19.64 1.99 15.39
N LEU A 117 20.31 2.05 14.24
CA LEU A 117 21.61 1.39 14.03
C LEU A 117 22.70 2.07 14.86
N TRP A 118 22.73 3.41 14.88
CA TRP A 118 23.69 4.18 15.67
C TRP A 118 23.53 3.95 17.17
N LEU A 119 22.30 3.88 17.68
CA LEU A 119 22.04 3.54 19.08
C LEU A 119 22.56 2.15 19.46
N LEU A 120 22.39 1.16 18.57
CA LEU A 120 22.89 -0.19 18.80
C LEU A 120 24.42 -0.24 18.84
N VAL A 121 25.10 0.50 17.96
CA VAL A 121 26.57 0.60 17.97
C VAL A 121 27.07 1.23 19.27
N ILE A 122 26.45 2.33 19.73
CA ILE A 122 26.81 3.00 20.99
C ILE A 122 26.62 2.05 22.18
N LEU A 123 25.54 1.27 22.19
CA LEU A 123 25.27 0.30 23.25
C LEU A 123 26.36 -0.78 23.34
N ILE A 124 26.82 -1.32 22.20
CA ILE A 124 27.89 -2.32 22.16
C ILE A 124 29.21 -1.75 22.71
N ILE A 125 29.54 -0.51 22.35
CA ILE A 125 30.75 0.17 22.85
C ILE A 125 30.69 0.34 24.38
N LEU A 126 29.54 0.74 24.93
CA LEU A 126 29.37 0.88 26.38
C LEU A 126 29.56 -0.46 27.10
N ILE A 127 29.00 -1.55 26.56
CA ILE A 127 29.15 -2.89 27.16
C ILE A 127 30.62 -3.31 27.14
N THR A 128 31.33 -3.12 26.04
CA THR A 128 32.76 -3.50 25.94
C THR A 128 33.63 -2.74 26.93
N VAL A 129 33.40 -1.43 27.08
CA VAL A 129 34.10 -0.62 28.10
C VAL A 129 33.79 -1.10 29.50
N ALA A 130 32.52 -1.37 29.82
CA ALA A 130 32.10 -1.85 31.14
C ALA A 130 32.72 -3.20 31.49
N VAL A 131 32.73 -4.15 30.53
CA VAL A 131 33.35 -5.47 30.72
C VAL A 131 34.85 -5.33 30.94
N ASN A 132 35.55 -4.52 30.14
CA ASN A 132 36.99 -4.29 30.33
C ASN A 132 37.29 -3.65 31.69
N ALA A 133 36.53 -2.64 32.09
CA ALA A 133 36.68 -2.01 33.41
C ALA A 133 36.44 -3.01 34.54
N PHE A 134 35.42 -3.87 34.41
CA PHE A 134 35.12 -4.92 35.38
C PHE A 134 36.24 -5.97 35.46
N LEU A 135 36.81 -6.39 34.34
CA LEU A 135 37.93 -7.33 34.32
C LEU A 135 39.18 -6.74 34.96
N VAL A 136 39.50 -5.48 34.67
CA VAL A 136 40.64 -4.77 35.29
C VAL A 136 40.42 -4.63 36.80
N TRP A 137 39.22 -4.22 37.22
CA TRP A 137 38.88 -4.10 38.64
C TRP A 137 38.96 -5.45 39.37
N LYS A 138 38.41 -6.51 38.76
CA LYS A 138 38.49 -7.88 39.28
C LYS A 138 39.95 -8.35 39.38
N PHE A 139 40.79 -8.03 38.40
CA PHE A 139 42.21 -8.37 38.42
C PHE A 139 42.99 -7.64 39.53
N LEU A 140 42.66 -6.38 39.78
CA LEU A 140 43.21 -5.58 40.88
C LEU A 140 42.79 -6.09 42.27
N LEU A 141 41.55 -6.57 42.42
CA LEU A 141 41.03 -7.12 43.67
C LEU A 141 41.55 -8.53 43.99
N ASN A 142 41.93 -9.28 42.97
CA ASN A 142 42.34 -10.68 43.11
C ASN A 142 43.88 -10.83 43.22
N ARG A 143 44.59 -9.73 43.45
CA ARG A 143 46.02 -9.65 43.68
C ARG A 143 46.27 -9.13 45.10
#